data_AF-A0A3D5FU12-F1
#
_entry.id   AF-A0A3D5FU12-F1
#
_cell.length_a   1.000
_cell.length_b   1.000
_cell.length_c   1.000
_cell.angle_alpha   90.00
_cell.angle_beta   90.00
_cell.angle_gamma   90.00
#
_symmetry.space_group_name_H-M   'P 1'
#
loop_
_entity.id
_entity.type
_entity.pdbx_description
1 polymer ?
#
loop_
_entity_poly.entity_id
_entity_poly.type
_entity_poly.pdbx_seq_one_letter_code
_entity_poly.pdbx_strand_id
1 'polypeptide(L)'
;HMGYPLSEGSVRDGVLICHWHHWEFDLKTGGCFLTNGDDVASFPVEVRDDVLFVGIPKGAREAARQRLVDRGMRTLEQGLKDRSTFLIAKAVTALRESGATPQEIVQHGLFYGAHKTNEGWSSGVAILTLCANLWDDIDAADHNLFLVHGLTQIANRTSGSSRRQRFPFPRSNEDPDLVTLKRWFRRYIDLRDRGAAERILLTLHDRGEPVETLADFVFTTATDFYFTGDGHALDFANKMFEGLDYVEWRGAHEILRPIVVDLVSRTRHEETSRWQDAVPVLDPVLARVDEIWAANQTADEKTLDVSAFAQVLLGDDFEPIVPQVEEELRAGVSPLAICRAMTYAGAVRTVRFHLKNEGDWHDVANIYSYAHGLYRAFQLAPSAELLRGLFHGAVFCTYLRWLNMPSARVPREGQRLPGEETFDSTEQMLTRLQEFADFQKVAEAEILVNQYLEEDHDITPLRHALAHIMLREDAELHMFQVLEAAFRHYDLSDDAEEKRIHMLAATRYITAQKVMKNILWSTENAERLQRGELLSDRDDDD
;
A
#
# COMPACT_ATOMS: atom_id res chain seq x y z
N HIS A 1 0.06 21.89 23.92
CA HIS A 1 -0.58 23.11 23.40
C HIS A 1 -0.08 23.28 21.96
N MET A 2 -0.90 23.69 20.99
CA MET A 2 -0.76 23.35 19.56
C MET A 2 0.54 23.76 18.80
N GLY A 3 1.59 24.22 19.47
CA GLY A 3 2.92 24.54 18.92
C GLY A 3 3.37 25.96 19.24
N TYR A 4 2.41 26.88 19.40
CA TYR A 4 2.69 28.26 19.79
C TYR A 4 3.02 28.38 21.30
N PRO A 5 3.89 29.30 21.74
CA PRO A 5 4.23 29.43 23.16
C PRO A 5 3.03 29.92 23.98
N LEU A 6 2.42 29.01 24.74
CA LEU A 6 1.31 29.31 25.65
C LEU A 6 1.71 30.35 26.72
N SER A 7 3.01 30.42 27.04
CA SER A 7 3.60 31.38 27.97
C SER A 7 3.49 32.84 27.52
N GLU A 8 3.34 33.08 26.21
CA GLU A 8 3.14 34.42 25.64
C GLU A 8 1.66 34.85 25.64
N GLY A 9 0.76 33.98 26.12
CA GLY A 9 -0.66 34.25 26.20
C GLY A 9 -1.03 35.29 27.25
N SER A 10 -2.22 35.87 27.13
CA SER A 10 -2.74 36.83 28.09
C SER A 10 -3.48 36.13 29.23
N VAL A 11 -3.28 36.59 30.47
CA VAL A 11 -3.96 36.07 31.65
C VAL A 11 -4.97 37.08 32.17
N ARG A 12 -6.21 36.64 32.37
CA ARG A 12 -7.27 37.43 33.00
C ARG A 12 -8.17 36.55 33.85
N ASP A 13 -8.42 36.97 35.09
CA ASP A 13 -9.35 36.31 36.02
C ASP A 13 -9.09 34.81 36.22
N GLY A 14 -7.81 34.40 36.22
CA GLY A 14 -7.41 32.99 36.36
C GLY A 14 -7.47 32.18 35.07
N VAL A 15 -7.80 32.81 33.94
CA VAL A 15 -7.89 32.19 32.61
C VAL A 15 -6.72 32.66 31.74
N LEU A 16 -6.03 31.71 31.12
CA LEU A 16 -4.97 31.96 30.15
C LEU A 16 -5.53 31.84 28.73
N ILE A 17 -5.29 32.84 27.90
CA ILE A 17 -5.76 32.91 26.50
C ILE A 17 -4.57 32.81 25.56
N CYS A 18 -4.56 31.79 24.71
CA CYS A 18 -3.55 31.64 23.66
C CYS A 18 -3.74 32.68 22.55
N HIS A 19 -2.69 33.39 22.16
CA HIS A 19 -2.76 34.40 21.09
C HIS A 19 -2.88 33.83 19.67
N TRP A 20 -2.63 32.54 19.47
CA TRP A 20 -2.70 31.95 18.12
C TRP A 20 -4.13 31.51 17.76
N HIS A 21 -4.74 30.67 18.59
CA HIS A 21 -6.06 30.09 18.31
C HIS A 21 -7.13 30.52 19.31
N HIS A 22 -6.81 31.45 20.22
CA HIS A 22 -7.73 32.03 21.21
C HIS A 22 -8.44 31.02 22.11
N TRP A 23 -7.84 29.83 22.30
CA TRP A 23 -8.36 28.90 23.29
C TRP A 23 -8.04 29.40 24.68
N GLU A 24 -8.99 29.17 25.58
CA GLU A 24 -8.98 29.63 26.96
C GLU A 24 -8.75 28.45 27.89
N PHE A 25 -7.91 28.62 28.90
CA PHE A 25 -7.53 27.56 29.84
C PHE A 25 -7.64 28.05 31.27
N ASP A 26 -8.20 27.23 32.15
CA ASP A 26 -8.12 27.47 33.60
C ASP A 26 -6.67 27.27 34.05
N LEU A 27 -6.04 28.32 34.60
CA LEU A 27 -4.66 28.26 35.09
C LEU A 27 -4.46 27.22 36.19
N LYS A 28 -5.51 26.90 36.96
CA LYS A 28 -5.40 26.00 38.11
C LYS A 28 -5.42 24.54 37.69
N THR A 29 -6.36 24.14 36.84
CA THR A 29 -6.52 22.74 36.41
C THR A 29 -5.85 22.44 35.08
N GLY A 30 -5.62 23.46 34.25
CA GLY A 30 -5.20 23.31 32.86
C GLY A 30 -6.36 22.94 31.92
N GLY A 31 -7.59 22.89 32.42
CA GLY A 31 -8.77 22.56 31.62
C GLY A 31 -9.04 23.60 30.55
N CYS A 32 -9.24 23.16 29.31
CA CYS A 32 -9.64 24.04 28.21
C CYS A 32 -11.15 24.28 28.27
N PHE A 33 -11.58 25.54 28.12
CA PHE A 33 -13.00 25.90 28.14
C PHE A 33 -13.73 25.56 26.84
N LEU A 34 -12.99 25.26 25.77
CA LEU A 34 -13.57 24.88 24.49
C LEU A 34 -13.66 23.35 24.38
N THR A 35 -14.81 22.84 23.94
CA THR A 35 -15.08 21.39 23.81
C THR A 35 -14.25 20.70 22.73
N ASN A 36 -13.75 21.45 21.76
CA ASN A 36 -12.78 20.99 20.75
C ASN A 36 -11.33 21.33 21.14
N GLY A 37 -11.15 22.00 22.28
CA GLY A 37 -9.86 22.41 22.81
C GLY A 37 -9.25 21.34 23.70
N ASP A 38 -7.94 21.31 23.72
CA ASP A 38 -7.16 20.28 24.38
C ASP A 38 -6.62 20.76 25.73
N ASP A 39 -6.99 20.11 26.83
CA ASP A 39 -6.47 20.41 28.17
C ASP A 39 -4.92 20.46 28.22
N VAL A 40 -4.36 21.27 29.09
CA VAL A 40 -2.92 21.35 29.31
C VAL A 40 -2.54 20.78 30.67
N ALA A 41 -1.29 20.34 30.80
CA ALA A 41 -0.81 19.88 32.10
C ALA A 41 -0.71 21.07 33.07
N SER A 42 -1.31 20.92 34.25
CA SER A 42 -1.07 21.79 35.40
C SER A 42 -0.18 21.06 36.41
N PHE A 43 0.71 21.81 37.05
CA PHE A 43 1.61 21.28 38.08
C PHE A 43 1.34 22.01 39.39
N PRO A 44 1.28 21.30 40.54
CA PRO A 44 1.20 21.96 41.82
C PRO A 44 2.45 22.81 42.04
N VAL A 45 2.25 24.07 42.40
CA VAL A 45 3.32 25.02 42.68
C VAL A 45 3.29 25.45 44.15
N GLU A 46 4.47 25.64 44.73
CA GLU A 46 4.63 26.14 46.09
C GLU A 46 5.75 27.18 46.11
N VAL A 47 5.49 28.34 46.73
CA VAL A 47 6.51 29.37 46.93
C VAL A 47 7.04 29.27 48.35
N ARG A 48 8.34 29.06 48.52
CA ARG A 48 9.03 29.07 49.82
C ARG A 48 10.26 29.95 49.72
N ASP A 49 10.44 30.88 50.64
CA ASP A 49 11.62 31.76 50.72
C ASP A 49 11.99 32.40 49.36
N ASP A 50 10.99 32.95 48.65
CA ASP A 50 11.11 33.52 47.30
C ASP A 50 11.58 32.56 46.19
N VAL A 51 11.52 31.24 46.43
CA VAL A 51 11.79 30.19 45.43
C VAL A 51 10.51 29.46 45.04
N LEU A 52 10.26 29.33 43.73
CA LEU A 52 9.14 28.58 43.17
C LEU A 52 9.49 27.09 43.02
N PHE A 53 8.81 26.24 43.77
CA PHE A 53 8.89 24.79 43.67
C PHE A 53 7.75 24.26 42.80
N VAL A 54 8.07 23.40 41.83
CA VAL A 54 7.10 22.74 40.95
C VAL A 54 7.06 21.26 41.30
N GLY A 55 5.92 20.77 41.78
CA GLY A 55 5.75 19.35 42.10
C GLY A 55 5.47 18.52 40.86
N ILE A 56 6.28 17.50 40.61
CA ILE A 56 6.06 16.51 39.54
C ILE A 56 5.55 15.21 40.19
N PRO A 57 4.26 14.86 40.05
CA PRO A 57 3.71 13.65 40.66
C PRO A 57 4.45 12.37 40.21
N LYS A 58 4.53 11.37 41.09
CA LYS A 58 5.05 10.04 40.70
C LYS A 58 4.15 9.45 39.61
N GLY A 59 4.77 8.95 38.54
CA GLY A 59 4.04 8.44 37.36
C GLY A 59 3.48 9.53 36.43
N ALA A 60 3.72 10.83 36.70
CA ALA A 60 3.24 11.92 35.86
C ALA A 60 3.73 11.82 34.41
N ARG A 61 4.94 11.29 34.18
CA ARG A 61 5.50 11.09 32.84
C ARG A 61 4.71 10.06 32.04
N GLU A 62 4.37 8.91 32.64
CA GLU A 62 3.58 7.87 31.96
C GLU A 62 2.14 8.33 31.73
N ALA A 63 1.52 8.96 32.74
CA ALA A 63 0.19 9.52 32.59
C ALA A 63 0.13 10.66 31.54
N ALA A 64 1.20 11.45 31.42
CA ALA A 64 1.31 12.48 30.38
C ALA A 64 1.45 11.84 29.00
N ARG A 65 2.29 10.81 28.87
CA ARG A 65 2.43 10.04 27.63
C ARG A 65 1.10 9.45 27.18
N GLN A 66 0.37 8.76 28.06
CA GLN A 66 -0.93 8.18 27.72
C GLN A 66 -1.93 9.25 27.27
N ARG A 67 -1.99 10.39 27.97
CA ARG A 67 -2.85 11.52 27.56
C ARG A 67 -2.50 12.05 26.17
N LEU A 68 -1.21 12.11 25.82
CA LEU A 68 -0.75 12.54 24.50
C LEU A 68 -1.12 11.53 23.42
N VAL A 69 -1.00 10.23 23.69
CA VAL A 69 -1.44 9.16 22.77
C VAL A 69 -2.96 9.23 22.56
N ASP A 70 -3.74 9.28 23.64
CA ASP A 70 -5.20 9.36 23.56
C ASP A 70 -5.66 10.61 22.80
N ARG A 71 -4.96 11.73 23.01
CA ARG A 71 -5.17 12.98 22.28
C ARG A 71 -4.83 12.81 20.81
N GLY A 72 -3.65 12.29 20.49
CA GLY A 72 -3.21 12.03 19.13
C GLY A 72 -4.21 11.17 18.37
N MET A 73 -4.76 10.12 19.00
CA MET A 73 -5.79 9.29 18.40
C MET A 73 -7.10 10.05 18.13
N ARG A 74 -7.56 10.89 19.07
CA ARG A 74 -8.74 11.76 18.83
C ARG A 74 -8.49 12.77 17.72
N THR A 75 -7.31 13.39 17.67
CA THR A 75 -6.92 14.32 16.60
C THR A 75 -6.84 13.59 15.26
N LEU A 76 -6.33 12.36 15.25
CA LEU A 76 -6.29 11.53 14.04
C LEU A 76 -7.70 11.24 13.54
N GLU A 77 -8.60 10.77 14.40
CA GLU A 77 -9.99 10.51 14.02
C GLU A 77 -10.69 11.78 13.51
N GLN A 78 -10.46 12.93 14.15
CA GLN A 78 -10.97 14.21 13.70
C GLN A 78 -10.40 14.60 12.33
N GLY A 79 -9.09 14.44 12.11
CA GLY A 79 -8.44 14.72 10.83
C GLY A 79 -8.96 13.83 9.70
N LEU A 80 -9.17 12.54 9.98
CA LEU A 80 -9.77 11.58 9.04
C LEU A 80 -11.22 11.94 8.70
N LYS A 81 -12.00 12.41 9.68
CA LYS A 81 -13.39 12.84 9.48
C LYS A 81 -13.50 14.13 8.68
N ASP A 82 -12.63 15.10 8.98
CA ASP A 82 -12.64 16.43 8.33
C ASP A 82 -11.91 16.43 6.99
N ARG A 83 -11.24 15.32 6.63
CA ARG A 83 -10.35 15.23 5.47
C ARG A 83 -9.24 16.29 5.51
N SER A 84 -8.72 16.54 6.71
CA SER A 84 -7.68 17.52 6.94
C SER A 84 -6.32 16.81 7.00
N THR A 85 -5.59 16.86 5.89
CA THR A 85 -4.20 16.37 5.79
C THR A 85 -3.31 16.95 6.90
N PHE A 86 -3.48 18.23 7.22
CA PHE A 86 -2.72 18.90 8.28
C PHE A 86 -3.04 18.34 9.68
N LEU A 87 -4.31 18.12 10.02
CA LEU A 87 -4.66 17.51 11.31
C LEU A 87 -4.17 16.06 11.40
N ILE A 88 -4.24 15.31 10.30
CA ILE A 88 -3.68 13.95 10.21
C ILE A 88 -2.18 13.99 10.46
N ALA A 89 -1.44 14.88 9.80
CA ALA A 89 -0.01 15.05 9.99
C ALA A 89 0.36 15.38 11.44
N LYS A 90 -0.32 16.36 12.05
CA LYS A 90 -0.10 16.69 13.47
C LYS A 90 -0.34 15.50 14.39
N ALA A 91 -1.40 14.74 14.13
CA ALA A 91 -1.71 13.56 14.93
C ALA A 91 -0.63 12.49 14.79
N VAL A 92 -0.18 12.18 13.57
CA VAL A 92 0.88 11.21 13.30
C VAL A 92 2.19 11.61 13.99
N THR A 93 2.63 12.85 13.82
CA THR A 93 3.87 13.34 14.46
C THR A 93 3.77 13.23 15.98
N ALA A 94 2.67 13.71 16.57
CA ALA A 94 2.48 13.67 18.03
C ALA A 94 2.41 12.23 18.57
N LEU A 95 1.76 11.31 17.83
CA LEU A 95 1.66 9.90 18.19
C LEU A 95 3.05 9.23 18.17
N ARG A 96 3.83 9.41 17.10
CA ARG A 96 5.17 8.82 16.98
C ARG A 96 6.14 9.38 18.03
N GLU A 97 6.14 10.68 18.30
CA GLU A 97 6.97 11.27 19.37
C GLU A 97 6.55 10.81 20.78
N SER A 98 5.27 10.48 20.97
CA SER A 98 4.75 9.91 22.22
C SER A 98 5.05 8.40 22.36
N GLY A 99 5.70 7.81 21.36
CA GLY A 99 6.08 6.39 21.34
C GLY A 99 4.93 5.45 21.00
N ALA A 100 3.92 5.91 20.24
CA ALA A 100 2.97 5.02 19.59
C ALA A 100 3.69 4.26 18.47
N THR A 101 3.43 2.97 18.34
CA THR A 101 4.06 2.16 17.31
C THR A 101 3.41 2.40 15.94
N PRO A 102 4.13 2.19 14.83
CA PRO A 102 3.53 2.23 13.49
C PRO A 102 2.34 1.27 13.37
N GLN A 103 2.44 0.09 13.99
CA GLN A 103 1.37 -0.90 14.07
C GLN A 103 0.08 -0.34 14.70
N GLU A 104 0.17 0.43 15.78
CA GLU A 104 -1.00 1.05 16.42
C GLU A 104 -1.68 2.09 15.50
N ILE A 105 -0.89 2.91 14.81
CA ILE A 105 -1.40 3.94 13.89
C ILE A 105 -2.02 3.29 12.64
N VAL A 106 -1.35 2.29 12.06
CA VAL A 106 -1.84 1.52 10.91
C VAL A 106 -3.12 0.79 11.27
N GLN A 107 -3.19 0.12 12.43
CA GLN A 107 -4.40 -0.57 12.88
C GLN A 107 -5.59 0.37 13.00
N HIS A 108 -5.40 1.55 13.59
CA HIS A 108 -6.45 2.55 13.71
C HIS A 108 -6.91 3.05 12.32
N GLY A 109 -5.97 3.35 11.43
CA GLY A 109 -6.26 3.79 10.06
C GLY A 109 -7.01 2.74 9.24
N LEU A 110 -6.54 1.48 9.24
CA LEU A 110 -7.18 0.37 8.54
C LEU A 110 -8.60 0.12 9.06
N PHE A 111 -8.77 0.08 10.38
CA PHE A 111 -10.09 -0.06 10.99
C PHE A 111 -11.02 1.09 10.58
N TYR A 112 -10.58 2.33 10.71
CA TYR A 112 -11.37 3.51 10.33
C TYR A 112 -11.75 3.47 8.85
N GLY A 113 -10.79 3.21 7.96
CA GLY A 113 -11.01 3.16 6.51
C GLY A 113 -11.93 2.03 6.09
N ALA A 114 -11.85 0.87 6.73
CA ALA A 114 -12.75 -0.25 6.48
C ALA A 114 -14.16 0.01 7.03
N HIS A 115 -14.28 0.67 8.19
CA HIS A 115 -15.54 0.87 8.90
C HIS A 115 -16.34 2.09 8.42
N LYS A 116 -15.68 3.21 8.09
CA LYS A 116 -16.29 4.51 7.73
C LYS A 116 -16.53 4.68 6.22
N THR A 117 -16.77 3.57 5.53
CA THR A 117 -17.16 3.56 4.12
C THR A 117 -18.12 2.40 3.82
N ASN A 118 -18.92 2.53 2.77
CA ASN A 118 -19.73 1.43 2.21
C ASN A 118 -19.14 0.89 0.88
N GLU A 119 -18.00 1.43 0.46
CA GLU A 119 -17.29 1.02 -0.77
C GLU A 119 -16.49 -0.27 -0.56
N GLY A 120 -15.69 -0.69 -1.52
CA GLY A 120 -14.74 -1.79 -1.36
C GLY A 120 -13.50 -1.40 -0.58
N TRP A 121 -12.49 -2.26 -0.67
CA TRP A 121 -11.12 -1.94 -0.36
C TRP A 121 -10.69 -0.73 -1.19
N SER A 122 -10.32 0.35 -0.51
CA SER A 122 -9.98 1.63 -1.14
C SER A 122 -8.47 1.77 -1.32
N SER A 123 -8.06 2.65 -2.23
CA SER A 123 -6.65 3.00 -2.41
C SER A 123 -5.96 3.40 -1.10
N GLY A 124 -6.67 4.09 -0.20
CA GLY A 124 -6.10 4.53 1.07
C GLY A 124 -5.73 3.38 2.02
N VAL A 125 -6.62 2.39 2.20
CA VAL A 125 -6.30 1.23 3.07
C VAL A 125 -5.22 0.33 2.44
N ALA A 126 -5.16 0.27 1.11
CA ALA A 126 -4.08 -0.39 0.39
C ALA A 126 -2.73 0.32 0.58
N ILE A 127 -2.68 1.65 0.41
CA ILE A 127 -1.47 2.45 0.66
C ILE A 127 -1.01 2.30 2.11
N LEU A 128 -1.93 2.30 3.08
CA LEU A 128 -1.55 2.14 4.49
C LEU A 128 -1.00 0.74 4.79
N THR A 129 -1.46 -0.30 4.09
CA THR A 129 -0.85 -1.64 4.16
C THR A 129 0.53 -1.66 3.48
N LEU A 130 0.67 -1.00 2.32
CA LEU A 130 1.98 -0.86 1.66
C LEU A 130 2.98 -0.11 2.55
N CYS A 131 2.53 0.86 3.33
CA CYS A 131 3.32 1.53 4.37
C CYS A 131 3.84 0.55 5.41
N ALA A 132 2.98 -0.35 5.89
CA ALA A 132 3.39 -1.39 6.82
C ALA A 132 4.41 -2.37 6.19
N ASN A 133 4.14 -2.82 4.96
CA ASN A 133 5.00 -3.77 4.26
C ASN A 133 6.38 -3.19 3.96
N LEU A 134 6.46 -1.91 3.59
CA LEU A 134 7.71 -1.25 3.21
C LEU A 134 8.40 -0.54 4.36
N TRP A 135 7.89 -0.60 5.60
CA TRP A 135 8.35 0.24 6.70
C TRP A 135 9.88 0.25 6.91
N ASP A 136 10.51 -0.91 6.80
CA ASP A 136 11.96 -1.09 6.98
C ASP A 136 12.79 -0.82 5.71
N ASP A 137 12.13 -0.68 4.55
CA ASP A 137 12.75 -0.33 3.26
C ASP A 137 12.78 1.20 3.01
N ILE A 138 12.22 1.99 3.94
CA ILE A 138 12.02 3.44 3.82
C ILE A 138 12.82 4.14 4.91
N ASP A 139 13.43 5.28 4.56
CA ASP A 139 14.17 6.08 5.51
C ASP A 139 13.28 6.54 6.68
N ALA A 140 13.84 6.50 7.89
CA ALA A 140 13.13 6.89 9.11
C ALA A 140 12.62 8.34 9.07
N ALA A 141 13.26 9.21 8.28
CA ALA A 141 12.82 10.58 8.05
C ALA A 141 11.46 10.65 7.31
N ASP A 142 11.19 9.70 6.41
CA ASP A 142 9.98 9.67 5.56
C ASP A 142 8.82 8.89 6.19
N HIS A 143 9.03 8.23 7.33
CA HIS A 143 8.02 7.44 8.03
C HIS A 143 6.74 8.22 8.38
N ASN A 144 6.87 9.48 8.80
CA ASN A 144 5.71 10.34 9.05
C ASN A 144 4.94 10.59 7.75
N LEU A 145 5.65 10.98 6.70
CA LEU A 145 5.09 11.30 5.40
C LEU A 145 4.31 10.11 4.82
N PHE A 146 4.85 8.89 4.94
CA PHE A 146 4.18 7.68 4.47
C PHE A 146 2.87 7.39 5.21
N LEU A 147 2.86 7.49 6.55
CA LEU A 147 1.63 7.33 7.33
C LEU A 147 0.58 8.38 6.95
N VAL A 148 1.01 9.65 6.79
CA VAL A 148 0.11 10.75 6.40
C VAL A 148 -0.48 10.52 5.02
N HIS A 149 0.28 9.98 4.07
CA HIS A 149 -0.21 9.58 2.75
C HIS A 149 -1.37 8.60 2.83
N GLY A 150 -1.14 7.44 3.48
CA GLY A 150 -2.16 6.40 3.61
C GLY A 150 -3.42 6.91 4.32
N LEU A 151 -3.24 7.62 5.44
CA LEU A 151 -4.34 8.17 6.24
C LEU A 151 -5.11 9.28 5.50
N THR A 152 -4.44 10.13 4.73
CA THR A 152 -5.09 11.17 3.90
C THR A 152 -5.93 10.54 2.79
N GLN A 153 -5.40 9.51 2.12
CA GLN A 153 -6.14 8.78 1.10
C GLN A 153 -7.35 8.04 1.69
N ILE A 154 -7.23 7.50 2.91
CA ILE A 154 -8.38 6.96 3.66
C ILE A 154 -9.43 8.04 3.93
N ALA A 155 -9.02 9.22 4.41
CA ALA A 155 -9.93 10.32 4.68
C ALA A 155 -10.74 10.72 3.43
N ASN A 156 -10.07 10.81 2.28
CA ASN A 156 -10.69 11.16 0.99
C ASN A 156 -11.73 10.12 0.52
N ARG A 157 -11.54 8.83 0.86
CA ARG A 157 -12.40 7.71 0.45
C ARG A 157 -13.47 7.32 1.47
N THR A 158 -13.48 7.97 2.65
CA THR A 158 -14.52 7.75 3.65
C THR A 158 -15.63 8.79 3.50
N SER A 159 -16.89 8.35 3.60
CA SER A 159 -18.07 9.19 3.40
C SER A 159 -18.67 9.71 4.72
N GLY A 160 -18.05 9.37 5.85
CA GLY A 160 -18.59 9.59 7.19
C GLY A 160 -19.71 8.62 7.58
N SER A 161 -20.25 7.83 6.64
CA SER A 161 -21.21 6.76 6.93
C SER A 161 -20.50 5.50 7.43
N SER A 162 -21.05 4.85 8.45
CA SER A 162 -20.48 3.62 9.01
C SER A 162 -21.17 2.39 8.41
N ARG A 163 -20.41 1.31 8.16
CA ARG A 163 -21.00 0.05 7.70
C ARG A 163 -22.01 -0.46 8.73
N ARG A 164 -23.11 -1.03 8.23
CA ARG A 164 -24.08 -1.73 9.09
C ARG A 164 -23.38 -2.90 9.78
N GLN A 165 -23.66 -3.08 11.06
CA GLN A 165 -23.11 -4.20 11.81
C GLN A 165 -23.57 -5.55 11.22
N ARG A 166 -22.65 -6.50 11.14
CA ARG A 166 -22.90 -7.89 10.73
C ARG A 166 -22.27 -8.83 11.74
N PHE A 167 -22.87 -10.01 11.86
CA PHE A 167 -22.45 -11.01 12.83
C PHE A 167 -22.25 -12.37 12.15
N PRO A 168 -21.34 -13.20 12.68
CA PRO A 168 -21.17 -14.57 12.24
C PRO A 168 -22.46 -15.38 12.43
N PHE A 169 -22.49 -16.59 11.90
CA PHE A 169 -23.59 -17.53 12.13
C PHE A 169 -23.66 -17.92 13.61
N PRO A 170 -24.89 -18.11 14.15
CA PRO A 170 -25.05 -18.60 15.51
C PRO A 170 -24.34 -19.95 15.67
N ARG A 171 -23.80 -20.21 16.87
CA ARG A 171 -23.28 -21.54 17.20
C ARG A 171 -24.45 -22.52 17.31
N SER A 172 -24.32 -23.66 16.65
CA SER A 172 -25.29 -24.75 16.69
C SER A 172 -24.58 -26.07 17.04
N ASN A 173 -25.32 -27.14 17.32
CA ASN A 173 -24.73 -28.46 17.58
C ASN A 173 -24.07 -29.05 16.31
N GLU A 174 -24.49 -28.58 15.13
CA GLU A 174 -23.95 -28.97 13.83
C GLU A 174 -23.65 -27.70 13.03
N ASP A 175 -22.37 -27.38 12.82
CA ASP A 175 -21.96 -26.31 11.93
C ASP A 175 -21.78 -26.85 10.49
N PRO A 176 -22.07 -26.06 9.45
CA PRO A 176 -21.78 -26.43 8.07
C PRO A 176 -20.28 -26.67 7.85
N ASP A 177 -19.93 -27.70 7.08
CA ASP A 177 -18.53 -27.96 6.71
C ASP A 177 -17.95 -26.88 5.79
N LEU A 178 -16.61 -26.82 5.71
CA LEU A 178 -15.89 -25.83 4.89
C LEU A 178 -16.24 -25.94 3.40
N VAL A 179 -16.47 -27.15 2.90
CA VAL A 179 -16.87 -27.38 1.49
C VAL A 179 -18.21 -26.72 1.20
N THR A 180 -19.17 -26.86 2.12
CA THR A 180 -20.49 -26.25 2.04
C THR A 180 -20.41 -24.73 2.15
N LEU A 181 -19.62 -24.22 3.09
CA LEU A 181 -19.40 -22.78 3.25
C LEU A 181 -18.74 -22.18 1.99
N LYS A 182 -17.71 -22.82 1.42
CA LYS A 182 -17.02 -22.35 0.20
C LYS A 182 -17.98 -22.31 -0.98
N ARG A 183 -18.79 -23.35 -1.15
CA ARG A 183 -19.85 -23.40 -2.18
C ARG A 183 -20.87 -22.28 -2.02
N TRP A 184 -21.33 -22.02 -0.79
CA TRP A 184 -22.26 -20.91 -0.53
C TRP A 184 -21.61 -19.55 -0.76
N PHE A 185 -20.36 -19.36 -0.33
CA PHE A 185 -19.62 -18.13 -0.52
C PHE A 185 -19.51 -17.79 -2.02
N ARG A 186 -19.00 -18.73 -2.83
CA ARG A 186 -18.91 -18.58 -4.29
C ARG A 186 -20.28 -18.25 -4.92
N ARG A 187 -21.35 -18.95 -4.51
CA ARG A 187 -22.71 -18.69 -4.98
C ARG A 187 -23.17 -17.27 -4.66
N TYR A 188 -22.94 -16.77 -3.45
CA TYR A 188 -23.35 -15.42 -3.07
C TYR A 188 -22.50 -14.33 -3.74
N ILE A 189 -21.23 -14.61 -4.02
CA ILE A 189 -20.41 -13.73 -4.87
C ILE A 189 -20.98 -13.67 -6.29
N ASP A 190 -21.34 -14.81 -6.88
CA ASP A 190 -21.94 -14.87 -8.21
C ASP A 190 -23.27 -14.08 -8.28
N LEU A 191 -24.14 -14.25 -7.27
CA LEU A 191 -25.41 -13.50 -7.13
C LEU A 191 -25.22 -12.03 -6.74
N ARG A 192 -23.98 -11.57 -6.54
CA ARG A 192 -23.61 -10.24 -6.05
C ARG A 192 -24.25 -9.87 -4.69
N ASP A 193 -24.50 -10.86 -3.83
CA ASP A 193 -25.05 -10.69 -2.48
C ASP A 193 -23.94 -10.44 -1.44
N ARG A 194 -23.71 -9.16 -1.15
CA ARG A 194 -22.74 -8.68 -0.14
C ARG A 194 -23.03 -9.24 1.26
N GLY A 195 -24.30 -9.24 1.65
CA GLY A 195 -24.68 -9.48 3.04
C GLY A 195 -24.44 -10.94 3.44
N ALA A 196 -24.78 -11.87 2.56
CA ALA A 196 -24.56 -13.28 2.80
C ALA A 196 -23.06 -13.64 2.75
N ALA A 197 -22.33 -13.12 1.76
CA ALA A 197 -20.89 -13.36 1.62
C ALA A 197 -20.08 -12.80 2.81
N GLU A 198 -20.36 -11.58 3.27
CA GLU A 198 -19.73 -11.00 4.48
C GLU A 198 -19.92 -11.91 5.70
N ARG A 199 -21.14 -12.43 5.90
CA ARG A 199 -21.43 -13.28 7.08
C ARG A 199 -20.68 -14.62 7.04
N ILE A 200 -20.41 -15.17 5.87
CA ILE A 200 -19.63 -16.41 5.74
C ILE A 200 -18.18 -16.14 6.15
N LEU A 201 -17.53 -15.10 5.64
CA LEU A 201 -16.14 -14.75 6.04
C LEU A 201 -16.03 -14.48 7.53
N LEU A 202 -16.97 -13.71 8.10
CA LEU A 202 -17.02 -13.48 9.55
C LEU A 202 -17.20 -14.78 10.34
N THR A 203 -17.93 -15.75 9.79
CA THR A 203 -18.13 -17.05 10.43
C THR A 203 -16.83 -17.86 10.44
N LEU A 204 -16.07 -17.88 9.34
CA LEU A 204 -14.77 -18.56 9.29
C LEU A 204 -13.82 -18.00 10.35
N HIS A 205 -13.69 -16.67 10.43
CA HIS A 205 -12.87 -16.01 11.43
C HIS A 205 -13.35 -16.31 12.87
N ASP A 206 -14.66 -16.21 13.17
CA ASP A 206 -15.22 -16.50 14.50
C ASP A 206 -14.98 -17.96 14.94
N ARG A 207 -14.93 -18.89 13.99
CA ARG A 207 -14.67 -20.31 14.26
C ARG A 207 -13.18 -20.62 14.44
N GLY A 208 -12.30 -19.63 14.23
CA GLY A 208 -10.86 -19.80 14.35
C GLY A 208 -10.28 -20.64 13.21
N GLU A 209 -10.92 -20.60 12.04
CA GLU A 209 -10.37 -21.26 10.85
C GLU A 209 -9.01 -20.63 10.47
N PRO A 210 -8.06 -21.43 9.96
CA PRO A 210 -6.75 -20.93 9.54
C PRO A 210 -6.86 -19.81 8.49
N VAL A 211 -5.89 -18.88 8.48
CA VAL A 211 -5.86 -17.78 7.50
C VAL A 211 -5.88 -18.32 6.07
N GLU A 212 -5.19 -19.43 5.82
CA GLU A 212 -5.10 -20.11 4.53
C GLU A 212 -6.49 -20.53 4.03
N THR A 213 -7.40 -20.89 4.95
CA THR A 213 -8.79 -21.24 4.61
C THR A 213 -9.59 -19.99 4.22
N LEU A 214 -9.44 -18.89 4.95
CA LEU A 214 -10.08 -17.61 4.58
C LEU A 214 -9.55 -17.11 3.24
N ALA A 215 -8.24 -17.20 3.04
CA ALA A 215 -7.56 -16.82 1.81
C ALA A 215 -8.01 -17.69 0.62
N ASP A 216 -8.12 -19.01 0.79
CA ASP A 216 -8.64 -19.91 -0.25
C ASP A 216 -10.05 -19.50 -0.70
N PHE A 217 -10.95 -19.15 0.24
CA PHE A 217 -12.30 -18.67 -0.11
C PHE A 217 -12.25 -17.39 -0.93
N VAL A 218 -11.49 -16.40 -0.46
CA VAL A 218 -11.40 -15.07 -1.08
C VAL A 218 -10.73 -15.17 -2.44
N PHE A 219 -9.56 -15.79 -2.55
CA PHE A 219 -8.82 -15.88 -3.80
C PHE A 219 -9.52 -16.76 -4.84
N THR A 220 -10.18 -17.85 -4.42
CA THR A 220 -11.04 -18.63 -5.34
C THR A 220 -12.08 -17.74 -6.00
N THR A 221 -12.77 -16.88 -5.22
CA THR A 221 -13.79 -15.99 -5.78
C THR A 221 -13.22 -14.78 -6.53
N ALA A 222 -12.00 -14.34 -6.19
CA ALA A 222 -11.32 -13.28 -6.93
C ALA A 222 -10.94 -13.73 -8.35
N THR A 223 -10.71 -15.03 -8.54
CA THR A 223 -10.32 -15.64 -9.83
C THR A 223 -11.43 -16.48 -10.48
N ASP A 224 -12.63 -16.57 -9.90
CA ASP A 224 -13.77 -17.26 -10.52
C ASP A 224 -14.21 -16.59 -11.84
N PHE A 225 -13.98 -15.27 -11.96
CA PHE A 225 -14.25 -14.47 -13.15
C PHE A 225 -12.95 -13.87 -13.70
N TYR A 226 -12.94 -13.51 -14.98
CA TYR A 226 -11.72 -13.12 -15.67
C TYR A 226 -11.21 -11.79 -15.12
N PHE A 227 -9.98 -11.79 -14.62
CA PHE A 227 -9.20 -10.61 -14.23
C PHE A 227 -10.00 -9.57 -13.41
N THR A 228 -10.86 -10.02 -12.51
CA THR A 228 -11.94 -9.23 -11.90
C THR A 228 -11.51 -7.83 -11.43
N GLY A 229 -12.12 -6.81 -12.03
CA GLY A 229 -11.84 -5.40 -11.78
C GLY A 229 -10.40 -4.99 -12.06
N ASP A 230 -9.87 -5.43 -13.20
CA ASP A 230 -8.50 -5.15 -13.66
C ASP A 230 -7.42 -5.75 -12.74
N GLY A 231 -7.74 -6.91 -12.16
CA GLY A 231 -6.89 -7.61 -11.19
C GLY A 231 -7.08 -7.14 -9.75
N HIS A 232 -7.82 -6.04 -9.52
CA HIS A 232 -7.88 -5.45 -8.19
C HIS A 232 -8.68 -6.26 -7.16
N ALA A 233 -9.52 -7.19 -7.59
CA ALA A 233 -10.15 -8.11 -6.64
C ALA A 233 -9.09 -8.99 -5.93
N LEU A 234 -8.02 -9.34 -6.65
CA LEU A 234 -6.96 -10.19 -6.14
C LEU A 234 -5.91 -9.39 -5.38
N ASP A 235 -5.43 -8.27 -5.93
CA ASP A 235 -4.38 -7.49 -5.25
C ASP A 235 -4.88 -6.90 -3.92
N PHE A 236 -6.13 -6.44 -3.84
CA PHE A 236 -6.73 -5.90 -2.61
C PHE A 236 -7.04 -7.01 -1.62
N ALA A 237 -7.37 -8.21 -2.09
CA ALA A 237 -7.46 -9.38 -1.21
C ALA A 237 -6.10 -9.69 -0.58
N ASN A 238 -5.02 -9.65 -1.36
CA ASN A 238 -3.68 -9.84 -0.84
C ASN A 238 -3.32 -8.77 0.21
N LYS A 239 -3.51 -7.49 -0.13
CA LYS A 239 -3.24 -6.39 0.81
C LYS A 239 -4.14 -6.45 2.05
N MET A 240 -5.36 -6.95 1.94
CA MET A 240 -6.20 -7.20 3.11
C MET A 240 -5.57 -8.20 4.07
N PHE A 241 -5.08 -9.34 3.59
CA PHE A 241 -4.44 -10.33 4.45
C PHE A 241 -3.11 -9.83 5.02
N GLU A 242 -2.28 -9.15 4.23
CA GLU A 242 -1.03 -8.55 4.72
C GLU A 242 -1.28 -7.49 5.80
N GLY A 243 -2.29 -6.62 5.59
CA GLY A 243 -2.68 -5.61 6.56
C GLY A 243 -3.25 -6.22 7.84
N LEU A 244 -4.05 -7.29 7.74
CA LEU A 244 -4.55 -8.06 8.88
C LEU A 244 -3.42 -8.72 9.67
N ASP A 245 -2.46 -9.33 8.99
CA ASP A 245 -1.31 -9.98 9.61
C ASP A 245 -0.45 -8.96 10.38
N TYR A 246 -0.13 -7.83 9.73
CA TYR A 246 0.64 -6.75 10.35
C TYR A 246 0.00 -6.24 11.65
N VAL A 247 -1.33 -6.15 11.71
CA VAL A 247 -2.06 -5.66 12.89
C VAL A 247 -2.52 -6.77 13.83
N GLU A 248 -1.96 -7.97 13.72
CA GLU A 248 -2.28 -9.13 14.56
C GLU A 248 -3.78 -9.44 14.58
N TRP A 249 -4.45 -9.28 13.43
CA TRP A 249 -5.88 -9.51 13.25
C TRP A 249 -6.78 -8.63 14.14
N ARG A 250 -6.25 -7.57 14.75
CA ARG A 250 -7.03 -6.64 15.60
C ARG A 250 -8.03 -5.86 14.76
N GLY A 251 -9.32 -6.13 14.99
CA GLY A 251 -10.41 -5.51 14.22
C GLY A 251 -10.77 -6.25 12.94
N ALA A 252 -10.35 -7.52 12.80
CA ALA A 252 -10.58 -8.34 11.61
C ALA A 252 -12.03 -8.34 11.10
N HIS A 253 -13.02 -8.33 12.01
CA HIS A 253 -14.42 -8.29 11.61
C HIS A 253 -14.80 -7.05 10.79
N GLU A 254 -14.16 -5.90 11.01
CA GLU A 254 -14.41 -4.72 10.18
C GLU A 254 -13.51 -4.72 8.94
N ILE A 255 -12.25 -5.12 9.07
CA ILE A 255 -11.24 -5.08 8.00
C ILE A 255 -11.49 -6.12 6.89
N LEU A 256 -12.08 -7.28 7.22
CA LEU A 256 -12.41 -8.34 6.25
C LEU A 256 -13.57 -7.98 5.31
N ARG A 257 -14.46 -7.07 5.71
CA ARG A 257 -15.74 -6.88 5.03
C ARG A 257 -15.66 -6.12 3.70
N PRO A 258 -14.79 -5.10 3.53
CA PRO A 258 -14.74 -4.34 2.29
C PRO A 258 -14.38 -5.22 1.08
N ILE A 259 -13.55 -6.27 1.22
CA ILE A 259 -13.18 -7.12 0.08
C ILE A 259 -14.38 -7.78 -0.58
N VAL A 260 -15.44 -8.09 0.19
CA VAL A 260 -16.65 -8.69 -0.35
C VAL A 260 -17.31 -7.74 -1.36
N VAL A 261 -17.24 -6.43 -1.13
CA VAL A 261 -17.75 -5.45 -2.08
C VAL A 261 -16.99 -5.53 -3.39
N ASP A 262 -15.66 -5.62 -3.36
CA ASP A 262 -14.84 -5.78 -4.56
C ASP A 262 -15.19 -7.06 -5.33
N LEU A 263 -15.27 -8.19 -4.63
CA LEU A 263 -15.62 -9.49 -5.21
C LEU A 263 -16.99 -9.47 -5.90
N VAL A 264 -17.98 -8.76 -5.35
CA VAL A 264 -19.34 -8.75 -5.93
C VAL A 264 -19.59 -7.66 -6.96
N SER A 265 -18.85 -6.55 -6.94
CA SER A 265 -19.24 -5.32 -7.67
C SER A 265 -18.33 -4.96 -8.81
N ARG A 266 -17.10 -5.46 -8.81
CA ARG A 266 -16.15 -5.21 -9.89
C ARG A 266 -16.62 -5.84 -11.20
N THR A 267 -16.05 -5.31 -12.28
CA THR A 267 -16.24 -5.81 -13.64
C THR A 267 -15.71 -7.23 -13.75
N ARG A 268 -16.49 -8.12 -14.33
CA ARG A 268 -16.08 -9.46 -14.75
C ARG A 268 -15.66 -9.35 -16.21
N HIS A 269 -14.40 -9.57 -16.54
CA HIS A 269 -13.90 -9.15 -17.85
C HIS A 269 -14.43 -9.99 -19.01
N GLU A 270 -14.83 -11.23 -18.77
CA GLU A 270 -15.52 -12.07 -19.76
C GLU A 270 -16.89 -11.51 -20.19
N GLU A 271 -17.44 -10.52 -19.46
CA GLU A 271 -18.65 -9.77 -19.85
C GLU A 271 -18.32 -8.57 -20.76
N THR A 272 -17.05 -8.23 -20.95
CA THR A 272 -16.59 -7.07 -21.72
C THR A 272 -16.23 -7.43 -23.15
N SER A 273 -16.32 -6.46 -24.07
CA SER A 273 -15.91 -6.65 -25.47
C SER A 273 -14.41 -6.87 -25.63
N ARG A 274 -13.57 -6.31 -24.74
CA ARG A 274 -12.10 -6.40 -24.78
C ARG A 274 -11.60 -7.84 -24.66
N TRP A 275 -12.32 -8.70 -23.93
CA TRP A 275 -11.91 -10.07 -23.59
C TRP A 275 -12.66 -11.18 -24.35
N GLN A 276 -13.60 -10.83 -25.24
CA GLN A 276 -14.38 -11.86 -25.95
C GLN A 276 -13.51 -12.75 -26.84
N ASP A 277 -12.37 -12.25 -27.32
CA ASP A 277 -11.41 -13.04 -28.10
C ASP A 277 -10.63 -14.06 -27.24
N ALA A 278 -10.46 -13.78 -25.94
CA ALA A 278 -9.79 -14.70 -25.01
C ALA A 278 -10.71 -15.80 -24.50
N VAL A 279 -12.04 -15.61 -24.46
CA VAL A 279 -13.00 -16.61 -23.94
C VAL A 279 -12.86 -17.99 -24.61
N PRO A 280 -12.79 -18.12 -25.95
CA PRO A 280 -12.61 -19.42 -26.61
C PRO A 280 -11.29 -20.13 -26.27
N VAL A 281 -10.29 -19.39 -25.78
CA VAL A 281 -8.96 -19.92 -25.43
C VAL A 281 -8.87 -20.24 -23.94
N LEU A 282 -9.44 -19.38 -23.09
CA LEU A 282 -9.43 -19.53 -21.64
C LEU A 282 -10.42 -20.61 -21.15
N ASP A 283 -11.67 -20.61 -21.62
CA ASP A 283 -12.68 -21.55 -21.12
C ASP A 283 -12.23 -23.03 -21.15
N PRO A 284 -11.61 -23.53 -22.24
CA PRO A 284 -11.13 -24.92 -22.29
C PRO A 284 -10.05 -25.24 -21.26
N VAL A 285 -9.11 -24.33 -20.99
CA VAL A 285 -8.03 -24.56 -20.01
C VAL A 285 -8.54 -24.39 -18.59
N LEU A 286 -9.42 -23.41 -18.35
CA LEU A 286 -10.00 -23.14 -17.04
C LEU A 286 -10.93 -24.29 -16.58
N ALA A 287 -11.59 -24.98 -17.51
CA ALA A 287 -12.38 -26.17 -17.21
C ALA A 287 -11.53 -27.38 -16.72
N ARG A 288 -10.21 -27.34 -16.91
CA ARG A 288 -9.28 -28.43 -16.54
C ARG A 288 -8.33 -28.06 -15.41
N VAL A 289 -8.52 -26.95 -14.71
CA VAL A 289 -7.58 -26.49 -13.66
C VAL A 289 -7.35 -27.52 -12.55
N ASP A 290 -8.37 -28.30 -12.18
CA ASP A 290 -8.23 -29.39 -11.21
C ASP A 290 -7.29 -30.50 -11.71
N GLU A 291 -7.36 -30.82 -13.01
CA GLU A 291 -6.47 -31.80 -13.65
C GLU A 291 -5.04 -31.27 -13.80
N ILE A 292 -4.89 -29.98 -14.13
CA ILE A 292 -3.58 -29.31 -14.22
C ILE A 292 -2.92 -29.28 -12.86
N TRP A 293 -3.67 -28.91 -11.81
CA TRP A 293 -3.20 -28.90 -10.43
C TRP A 293 -2.81 -30.31 -9.98
N ALA A 294 -3.66 -31.31 -10.18
CA ALA A 294 -3.34 -32.70 -9.83
C ALA A 294 -2.06 -33.18 -10.54
N ALA A 295 -1.90 -32.88 -11.83
CA ALA A 295 -0.68 -33.21 -12.57
C ALA A 295 0.56 -32.52 -11.97
N ASN A 296 0.48 -31.20 -11.71
CA ASN A 296 1.55 -30.42 -11.10
C ASN A 296 2.00 -30.99 -9.75
N GLN A 297 1.05 -31.39 -8.90
CA GLN A 297 1.33 -31.95 -7.57
C GLN A 297 1.93 -33.37 -7.59
N THR A 298 1.86 -34.06 -8.73
CA THR A 298 2.39 -35.43 -8.90
C THR A 298 3.64 -35.51 -9.77
N ALA A 299 3.92 -34.47 -10.56
CA ALA A 299 5.11 -34.39 -11.37
C ALA A 299 6.36 -34.15 -10.50
N ASP A 300 7.52 -34.58 -10.99
CA ASP A 300 8.79 -34.21 -10.38
C ASP A 300 8.99 -32.69 -10.49
N GLU A 301 9.56 -32.08 -9.45
CA GLU A 301 9.80 -30.64 -9.42
C GLU A 301 10.69 -30.23 -10.60
N LYS A 302 10.19 -29.26 -11.38
CA LYS A 302 10.92 -28.67 -12.51
C LYS A 302 11.25 -27.21 -12.23
N THR A 303 12.53 -26.86 -12.34
CA THR A 303 12.97 -25.46 -12.31
C THR A 303 12.58 -24.76 -13.61
N LEU A 304 12.02 -23.57 -13.50
CA LEU A 304 11.72 -22.69 -14.64
C LEU A 304 12.86 -21.69 -14.86
N ASP A 305 13.27 -21.50 -16.11
CA ASP A 305 14.05 -20.31 -16.50
C ASP A 305 13.12 -19.10 -16.54
N VAL A 306 13.17 -18.29 -15.49
CA VAL A 306 12.31 -17.11 -15.29
C VAL A 306 12.48 -16.10 -16.42
N SER A 307 13.70 -15.88 -16.88
CA SER A 307 13.99 -14.88 -17.92
C SER A 307 13.46 -15.33 -19.27
N ALA A 308 13.71 -16.60 -19.63
CA ALA A 308 13.18 -17.18 -20.86
C ALA A 308 11.65 -17.20 -20.86
N PHE A 309 11.02 -17.59 -19.74
CA PHE A 309 9.56 -17.64 -19.65
C PHE A 309 8.92 -16.24 -19.61
N ALA A 310 9.59 -15.24 -19.04
CA ALA A 310 9.16 -13.85 -19.14
C ALA A 310 9.10 -13.38 -20.60
N GLN A 311 10.03 -13.81 -21.47
CA GLN A 311 9.96 -13.52 -22.91
C GLN A 311 8.77 -14.21 -23.60
N VAL A 312 8.39 -15.41 -23.16
CA VAL A 312 7.14 -16.06 -23.63
C VAL A 312 5.93 -15.20 -23.29
N LEU A 313 5.83 -14.75 -22.04
CA LEU A 313 4.71 -13.90 -21.58
C LEU A 313 4.67 -12.52 -22.26
N LEU A 314 5.80 -12.03 -22.76
CA LEU A 314 5.88 -10.78 -23.53
C LEU A 314 5.44 -10.92 -24.99
N GLY A 315 5.12 -12.14 -25.45
CA GLY A 315 4.69 -12.44 -26.80
C GLY A 315 3.47 -11.64 -27.27
N ASP A 316 3.32 -11.56 -28.59
CA ASP A 316 2.31 -10.72 -29.25
C ASP A 316 0.90 -11.34 -29.32
N ASP A 317 0.77 -12.62 -28.95
CA ASP A 317 -0.46 -13.40 -29.00
C ASP A 317 -0.56 -14.32 -27.78
N PHE A 318 -1.77 -14.42 -27.19
CA PHE A 318 -2.02 -15.24 -26.01
C PHE A 318 -2.36 -16.69 -26.37
N GLU A 319 -2.81 -16.97 -27.61
CA GLU A 319 -3.10 -18.33 -28.07
C GLU A 319 -1.92 -19.32 -27.88
N PRO A 320 -0.66 -18.97 -28.20
CA PRO A 320 0.48 -19.84 -27.94
C PRO A 320 0.98 -19.80 -26.49
N ILE A 321 0.67 -18.75 -25.73
CA ILE A 321 1.14 -18.56 -24.34
C ILE A 321 0.35 -19.45 -23.39
N VAL A 322 -0.98 -19.50 -23.54
CA VAL A 322 -1.86 -20.26 -22.63
C VAL A 322 -1.48 -21.76 -22.56
N PRO A 323 -1.25 -22.48 -23.67
CA PRO A 323 -0.80 -23.88 -23.62
C PRO A 323 0.58 -24.04 -23.00
N GLN A 324 1.50 -23.08 -23.17
CA GLN A 324 2.84 -23.14 -22.55
C GLN A 324 2.75 -22.99 -21.03
N VAL A 325 1.85 -22.14 -20.52
CA VAL A 325 1.57 -22.05 -19.09
C VAL A 325 1.00 -23.38 -18.57
N GLU A 326 0.06 -24.01 -19.29
CA GLU A 326 -0.47 -25.34 -18.94
C GLU A 326 0.63 -26.41 -18.94
N GLU A 327 1.49 -26.44 -19.97
CA GLU A 327 2.59 -27.41 -20.10
C GLU A 327 3.59 -27.30 -18.95
N GLU A 328 4.03 -26.08 -18.62
CA GLU A 328 4.97 -25.87 -17.51
C GLU A 328 4.38 -26.28 -16.17
N LEU A 329 3.11 -25.94 -15.91
CA LEU A 329 2.41 -26.39 -14.71
C LEU A 329 2.33 -27.92 -14.65
N ARG A 330 1.93 -28.59 -15.74
CA ARG A 330 1.86 -30.06 -15.78
C ARG A 330 3.22 -30.74 -15.65
N ALA A 331 4.29 -30.04 -16.04
CA ALA A 331 5.67 -30.52 -15.92
C ALA A 331 6.25 -30.34 -14.51
N GLY A 332 5.47 -29.89 -13.53
CA GLY A 332 5.92 -29.74 -12.13
C GLY A 332 6.58 -28.39 -11.82
N VAL A 333 6.42 -27.37 -12.67
CA VAL A 333 6.88 -26.02 -12.35
C VAL A 333 6.02 -25.41 -11.25
N SER A 334 6.67 -24.81 -10.25
CA SER A 334 5.96 -24.08 -9.20
C SER A 334 5.18 -22.88 -9.77
N PRO A 335 3.89 -22.70 -9.41
CA PRO A 335 3.13 -21.50 -9.76
C PRO A 335 3.83 -20.19 -9.36
N LEU A 336 4.64 -20.21 -8.29
CA LEU A 336 5.43 -19.06 -7.85
C LEU A 336 6.47 -18.64 -8.88
N ALA A 337 7.10 -19.59 -9.58
CA ALA A 337 8.08 -19.31 -10.62
C ALA A 337 7.42 -18.63 -11.84
N ILE A 338 6.21 -19.06 -12.20
CA ILE A 338 5.41 -18.42 -13.26
C ILE A 338 4.99 -17.01 -12.84
N CYS A 339 4.56 -16.80 -11.59
CA CYS A 339 4.23 -15.48 -11.07
C CYS A 339 5.45 -14.55 -11.08
N ARG A 340 6.65 -15.05 -10.72
CA ARG A 340 7.90 -14.28 -10.79
C ARG A 340 8.22 -13.90 -12.24
N ALA A 341 8.12 -14.83 -13.19
CA ALA A 341 8.30 -14.54 -14.61
C ALA A 341 7.29 -13.51 -15.13
N MET A 342 6.03 -13.57 -14.69
CA MET A 342 5.00 -12.58 -15.03
C MET A 342 5.29 -11.21 -14.42
N THR A 343 5.79 -11.18 -13.18
CA THR A 343 6.18 -9.94 -12.50
C THR A 343 7.38 -9.30 -13.21
N TYR A 344 8.35 -10.11 -13.63
CA TYR A 344 9.47 -9.66 -14.46
C TYR A 344 9.00 -9.14 -15.84
N ALA A 345 8.08 -9.84 -16.50
CA ALA A 345 7.45 -9.35 -17.73
C ALA A 345 6.72 -8.01 -17.52
N GLY A 346 6.02 -7.82 -16.40
CA GLY A 346 5.40 -6.56 -16.01
C GLY A 346 6.42 -5.41 -15.82
N ALA A 347 7.57 -5.70 -15.20
CA ALA A 347 8.66 -4.76 -15.08
C ALA A 347 9.25 -4.38 -16.47
N VAL A 348 9.41 -5.37 -17.38
CA VAL A 348 9.83 -5.12 -18.77
C VAL A 348 8.81 -4.26 -19.52
N ARG A 349 7.50 -4.53 -19.38
CA ARG A 349 6.43 -3.69 -19.97
C ARG A 349 6.53 -2.25 -19.46
N THR A 350 6.78 -2.08 -18.16
CA THR A 350 6.92 -0.78 -17.52
C THR A 350 8.14 -0.02 -18.04
N VAL A 351 9.35 -0.61 -18.00
CA VAL A 351 10.59 0.07 -18.46
C VAL A 351 10.57 0.39 -19.97
N ARG A 352 9.80 -0.37 -20.75
CA ARG A 352 9.59 -0.13 -22.19
C ARG A 352 8.39 0.77 -22.50
N PHE A 353 7.64 1.22 -21.51
CA PHE A 353 6.49 2.09 -21.71
C PHE A 353 6.93 3.48 -22.16
N HIS A 354 6.31 4.00 -23.22
CA HIS A 354 6.73 5.25 -23.84
C HIS A 354 6.05 6.46 -23.17
N LEU A 355 6.83 7.46 -22.74
CA LEU A 355 6.33 8.66 -22.02
C LEU A 355 5.29 9.52 -22.79
N LYS A 356 5.15 9.30 -24.09
CA LYS A 356 4.14 9.96 -24.94
C LYS A 356 2.75 9.34 -24.78
N ASN A 357 2.64 8.18 -24.14
CA ASN A 357 1.34 7.64 -23.79
C ASN A 357 0.87 8.31 -22.50
N GLU A 358 -0.22 9.05 -22.59
CA GLU A 358 -0.74 9.90 -21.52
C GLU A 358 -1.75 9.19 -20.60
N GLY A 359 -2.32 8.05 -21.02
CA GLY A 359 -3.50 7.46 -20.34
C GLY A 359 -3.29 6.09 -19.68
N ASP A 360 -2.36 5.28 -20.21
CA ASP A 360 -2.33 3.84 -19.90
C ASP A 360 -1.26 3.44 -18.86
N TRP A 361 -0.76 4.38 -18.07
CA TRP A 361 0.22 4.10 -17.01
C TRP A 361 -0.32 3.16 -15.93
N HIS A 362 -1.64 3.21 -15.65
CA HIS A 362 -2.26 2.27 -14.73
C HIS A 362 -2.24 0.84 -15.28
N ASP A 363 -2.42 0.65 -16.59
CA ASP A 363 -2.48 -0.68 -17.21
C ASP A 363 -1.15 -1.45 -17.06
N VAL A 364 0.01 -0.78 -17.22
CA VAL A 364 1.32 -1.41 -16.98
C VAL A 364 1.61 -1.64 -15.49
N ALA A 365 1.10 -0.78 -14.60
CA ALA A 365 1.22 -1.01 -13.16
C ALA A 365 0.28 -2.13 -12.67
N ASN A 366 -0.88 -2.30 -13.30
CA ASN A 366 -1.85 -3.34 -12.97
C ASN A 366 -1.27 -4.73 -13.17
N ILE A 367 -0.65 -5.03 -14.33
CA ILE A 367 -0.03 -6.35 -14.51
C ILE A 367 1.09 -6.59 -13.49
N TYR A 368 1.83 -5.54 -13.16
CA TYR A 368 3.00 -5.66 -12.30
C TYR A 368 2.61 -5.92 -10.85
N SER A 369 1.65 -5.14 -10.33
CA SER A 369 1.07 -5.31 -9.00
C SER A 369 0.21 -6.58 -8.89
N TYR A 370 -0.55 -6.93 -9.93
CA TYR A 370 -1.34 -8.16 -9.98
C TYR A 370 -0.43 -9.40 -9.91
N ALA A 371 0.64 -9.45 -10.70
CA ALA A 371 1.55 -10.58 -10.72
C ALA A 371 2.27 -10.75 -9.36
N HIS A 372 2.66 -9.64 -8.72
CA HIS A 372 3.17 -9.64 -7.36
C HIS A 372 2.11 -10.13 -6.35
N GLY A 373 0.89 -9.59 -6.42
CA GLY A 373 -0.22 -10.03 -5.55
C GLY A 373 -0.55 -11.50 -5.71
N LEU A 374 -0.48 -12.04 -6.94
CA LEU A 374 -0.71 -13.45 -7.23
C LEU A 374 0.43 -14.33 -6.69
N TYR A 375 1.69 -13.87 -6.79
CA TYR A 375 2.82 -14.52 -6.13
C TYR A 375 2.58 -14.68 -4.63
N ARG A 376 2.15 -13.60 -3.95
CA ARG A 376 1.83 -13.60 -2.53
C ARG A 376 0.62 -14.48 -2.20
N ALA A 377 -0.42 -14.46 -3.05
CA ALA A 377 -1.59 -15.32 -2.90
C ALA A 377 -1.23 -16.82 -2.96
N PHE A 378 -0.33 -17.24 -3.86
CA PHE A 378 0.15 -18.63 -3.92
C PHE A 378 1.01 -19.02 -2.71
N GLN A 379 1.71 -18.07 -2.07
CA GLN A 379 2.41 -18.34 -0.81
C GLN A 379 1.42 -18.57 0.34
N LEU A 380 0.27 -17.90 0.32
CA LEU A 380 -0.71 -17.95 1.40
C LEU A 380 -1.72 -19.11 1.26
N ALA A 381 -2.27 -19.33 0.06
CA ALA A 381 -3.32 -20.34 -0.17
C ALA A 381 -3.21 -20.96 -1.58
N PRO A 382 -2.22 -21.83 -1.83
CA PRO A 382 -2.09 -22.50 -3.11
C PRO A 382 -3.25 -23.47 -3.35
N SER A 383 -3.95 -23.33 -4.48
CA SER A 383 -5.09 -24.17 -4.85
C SER A 383 -5.26 -24.29 -6.37
N ALA A 384 -6.06 -25.28 -6.79
CA ALA A 384 -6.42 -25.46 -8.19
C ALA A 384 -7.17 -24.26 -8.76
N GLU A 385 -8.09 -23.67 -7.97
CA GLU A 385 -8.85 -22.49 -8.38
C GLU A 385 -7.96 -21.24 -8.56
N LEU A 386 -6.86 -21.13 -7.81
CA LEU A 386 -5.94 -20.00 -7.94
C LEU A 386 -5.13 -20.05 -9.24
N LEU A 387 -4.95 -21.23 -9.86
CA LEU A 387 -4.29 -21.36 -11.18
C LEU A 387 -4.95 -20.51 -12.26
N ARG A 388 -6.26 -20.23 -12.17
CA ARG A 388 -6.98 -19.34 -13.10
C ARG A 388 -6.31 -17.97 -13.20
N GLY A 389 -5.78 -17.48 -12.08
CA GLY A 389 -5.09 -16.19 -12.01
C GLY A 389 -3.86 -16.12 -12.92
N LEU A 390 -3.14 -17.24 -13.11
CA LEU A 390 -1.98 -17.30 -14.02
C LEU A 390 -2.42 -17.09 -15.47
N PHE A 391 -3.50 -17.74 -15.89
CA PHE A 391 -4.02 -17.62 -17.25
C PHE A 391 -4.63 -16.24 -17.53
N HIS A 392 -5.34 -15.65 -16.56
CA HIS A 392 -5.83 -14.28 -16.66
C HIS A 392 -4.67 -13.28 -16.84
N GLY A 393 -3.63 -13.40 -16.02
CA GLY A 393 -2.45 -12.53 -16.10
C GLY A 393 -1.67 -12.70 -17.42
N ALA A 394 -1.57 -13.93 -17.93
CA ALA A 394 -0.95 -14.20 -19.23
C ALA A 394 -1.66 -13.48 -20.38
N VAL A 395 -2.99 -13.57 -20.45
CA VAL A 395 -3.80 -12.86 -21.46
C VAL A 395 -3.67 -11.35 -21.30
N PHE A 396 -3.77 -10.83 -20.07
CA PHE A 396 -3.65 -9.40 -19.83
C PHE A 396 -2.26 -8.87 -20.23
N CYS A 397 -1.19 -9.60 -19.94
CA CYS A 397 0.18 -9.25 -20.36
C CYS A 397 0.32 -9.10 -21.88
N THR A 398 -0.39 -9.92 -22.67
CA THR A 398 -0.46 -9.78 -24.13
C THR A 398 -1.26 -8.55 -24.56
N TYR A 399 -2.36 -8.19 -23.89
CA TYR A 399 -3.11 -6.97 -24.21
C TYR A 399 -2.30 -5.69 -24.02
N LEU A 400 -1.30 -5.72 -23.13
CA LEU A 400 -0.40 -4.59 -22.91
C LEU A 400 0.68 -4.42 -23.99
N ARG A 401 0.78 -5.33 -24.97
CA ARG A 401 1.83 -5.27 -26.01
C ARG A 401 1.87 -3.96 -26.79
N TRP A 402 0.70 -3.38 -27.04
CA TRP A 402 0.56 -2.13 -27.80
C TRP A 402 1.18 -0.93 -27.08
N LEU A 403 1.29 -1.01 -25.75
CA LEU A 403 1.86 0.05 -24.91
C LEU A 403 3.39 0.15 -25.03
N ASN A 404 4.04 -0.81 -25.69
CA ASN A 404 5.45 -0.77 -26.04
C ASN A 404 5.68 -0.62 -27.55
N MET A 405 4.74 0.01 -28.29
CA MET A 405 4.88 0.31 -29.71
C MET A 405 4.72 1.82 -30.00
N PRO A 406 5.82 2.57 -30.21
CA PRO A 406 7.22 2.14 -30.16
C PRO A 406 7.69 1.92 -28.71
N SER A 407 8.62 0.98 -28.53
CA SER A 407 9.22 0.71 -27.22
C SER A 407 10.10 1.89 -26.79
N ALA A 408 9.98 2.29 -25.53
CA ALA A 408 11.00 3.14 -24.91
C ALA A 408 12.35 2.42 -24.93
N ARG A 409 13.44 3.20 -25.03
CA ARG A 409 14.79 2.67 -24.97
C ARG A 409 15.16 2.42 -23.52
N VAL A 410 15.64 1.22 -23.23
CA VAL A 410 16.26 0.88 -21.95
C VAL A 410 17.73 1.28 -22.00
N PRO A 411 18.33 1.83 -20.92
CA PRO A 411 19.76 2.08 -20.86
C PRO A 411 20.58 0.83 -21.23
N ARG A 412 21.73 1.04 -21.86
CA ARG A 412 22.68 -0.04 -22.19
C ARG A 412 23.76 -0.14 -21.12
N GLU A 413 24.36 -1.33 -21.02
CA GLU A 413 25.55 -1.52 -20.19
C GLU A 413 26.64 -0.49 -20.57
N GLY A 414 27.23 0.16 -19.57
CA GLY A 414 28.26 1.18 -19.75
C GLY A 414 27.76 2.52 -20.28
N GLN A 415 26.44 2.69 -20.46
CA GLN A 415 25.86 3.98 -20.80
C GLN A 415 25.99 4.95 -19.61
N ARG A 416 26.43 6.18 -19.89
CA ARG A 416 26.59 7.25 -18.89
C ARG A 416 25.85 8.50 -19.32
N LEU A 417 25.64 9.41 -18.39
CA LEU A 417 25.04 10.71 -18.68
C LEU A 417 25.91 11.49 -19.69
N PRO A 418 25.29 12.23 -20.61
CA PRO A 418 26.04 13.04 -21.57
C PRO A 418 26.73 14.23 -20.87
N GLY A 419 27.95 14.58 -21.32
CA GLY A 419 28.63 15.81 -20.90
C GLY A 419 29.68 15.69 -19.79
N GLU A 420 30.29 14.50 -19.60
CA GLU A 420 31.32 14.25 -18.57
C GLU A 420 30.84 14.49 -17.12
N GLU A 421 29.53 14.40 -16.88
CA GLU A 421 28.99 14.42 -15.53
C GLU A 421 29.54 13.19 -14.76
N THR A 422 30.39 13.47 -13.78
CA THR A 422 31.04 12.48 -12.92
C THR A 422 30.60 12.74 -11.48
N PHE A 423 30.52 11.68 -10.69
CA PHE A 423 30.07 11.74 -9.31
C PHE A 423 31.21 11.27 -8.40
N ASP A 424 31.57 12.10 -7.43
CA ASP A 424 32.62 11.79 -6.46
C ASP A 424 32.10 10.90 -5.32
N SER A 425 30.78 10.77 -5.18
CA SER A 425 30.12 9.94 -4.16
C SER A 425 28.73 9.46 -4.60
N THR A 426 28.24 8.41 -3.94
CA THR A 426 26.87 7.92 -4.11
C THR A 426 25.82 8.96 -3.68
N GLU A 427 26.11 9.76 -2.66
CA GLU A 427 25.24 10.86 -2.21
C GLU A 427 25.00 11.90 -3.32
N GLN A 428 26.03 12.24 -4.10
CA GLN A 428 25.88 13.13 -5.25
C GLN A 428 25.01 12.50 -6.34
N MET A 429 25.16 11.20 -6.61
CA MET A 429 24.29 10.47 -7.55
C MET A 429 22.83 10.52 -7.07
N LEU A 430 22.57 10.22 -5.80
CA LEU A 430 21.20 10.17 -5.28
C LEU A 430 20.56 11.57 -5.19
N THR A 431 21.34 12.61 -4.90
CA THR A 431 20.88 14.01 -4.99
C THR A 431 20.50 14.35 -6.43
N ARG A 432 21.36 13.97 -7.39
CA ARG A 432 21.10 14.19 -8.81
C ARG A 432 19.89 13.43 -9.34
N LEU A 433 19.64 12.22 -8.83
CA LEU A 433 18.44 11.45 -9.13
C LEU A 433 17.17 12.20 -8.72
N GLN A 434 17.17 12.82 -7.53
CA GLN A 434 16.05 13.64 -7.07
C GLN A 434 15.81 14.85 -7.96
N GLU A 435 16.87 15.55 -8.36
CA GLU A 435 16.76 16.66 -9.31
C GLU A 435 16.18 16.22 -10.66
N PHE A 436 16.60 15.05 -11.18
CA PHE A 436 16.00 14.52 -12.40
C PHE A 436 14.51 14.26 -12.25
N ALA A 437 14.06 13.75 -11.10
CA ALA A 437 12.64 13.58 -10.83
C ALA A 437 11.88 14.91 -10.72
N ASP A 438 12.44 15.98 -10.15
CA ASP A 438 11.77 17.28 -10.08
C ASP A 438 11.46 17.87 -11.47
N PHE A 439 12.27 17.53 -12.46
CA PHE A 439 12.11 17.94 -13.86
C PHE A 439 11.57 16.83 -14.79
N GLN A 440 11.12 15.69 -14.25
CA GLN A 440 10.65 14.53 -15.02
C GLN A 440 11.64 14.07 -16.11
N LYS A 441 12.95 14.15 -15.82
CA LYS A 441 14.04 13.70 -16.69
C LYS A 441 14.22 12.18 -16.58
N VAL A 442 13.22 11.45 -17.06
CA VAL A 442 13.10 10.00 -16.86
C VAL A 442 14.25 9.22 -17.49
N ALA A 443 14.70 9.60 -18.69
CA ALA A 443 15.79 8.89 -19.37
C ALA A 443 17.12 9.06 -18.63
N GLU A 444 17.40 10.26 -18.14
CA GLU A 444 18.59 10.57 -17.34
C GLU A 444 18.57 9.86 -15.99
N ALA A 445 17.41 9.84 -15.30
CA ALA A 445 17.23 9.09 -14.06
C ALA A 445 17.53 7.59 -14.24
N GLU A 446 17.01 6.98 -15.31
CA GLU A 446 17.29 5.58 -15.61
C GLU A 446 18.76 5.31 -15.95
N ILE A 447 19.42 6.20 -16.68
CA ILE A 447 20.86 6.05 -16.98
C ILE A 447 21.67 6.12 -15.67
N LEU A 448 21.30 7.03 -14.76
CA LEU A 448 21.96 7.19 -13.48
C LEU A 448 21.76 5.97 -12.57
N VAL A 449 20.53 5.44 -12.48
CA VAL A 449 20.24 4.22 -11.73
C VAL A 449 20.92 3.00 -12.36
N ASN A 450 20.96 2.93 -13.69
CA ASN A 450 21.71 1.90 -14.41
C ASN A 450 23.20 1.94 -14.05
N GLN A 451 23.82 3.12 -14.08
CA GLN A 451 25.20 3.31 -13.64
C GLN A 451 25.40 2.91 -12.17
N TYR A 452 24.47 3.31 -11.29
CA TYR A 452 24.55 3.02 -9.86
C TYR A 452 24.60 1.52 -9.58
N LEU A 453 23.78 0.74 -10.30
CA LEU A 453 23.74 -0.72 -10.19
C LEU A 453 24.96 -1.40 -10.82
N GLU A 454 25.45 -0.90 -11.97
CA GLU A 454 26.67 -1.42 -12.61
C GLU A 454 27.92 -1.25 -11.74
N GLU A 455 27.96 -0.18 -10.95
CA GLU A 455 29.07 0.12 -10.03
C GLU A 455 28.94 -0.62 -8.69
N ASP A 456 27.93 -1.50 -8.54
CA ASP A 456 27.70 -2.36 -7.37
C ASP A 456 27.58 -1.59 -6.04
N HIS A 457 26.97 -0.38 -6.10
CA HIS A 457 26.68 0.41 -4.91
C HIS A 457 25.55 -0.22 -4.08
N ASP A 458 25.54 0.06 -2.77
CA ASP A 458 24.50 -0.42 -1.85
C ASP A 458 23.10 -0.03 -2.34
N ILE A 459 22.19 -0.99 -2.40
CA ILE A 459 20.83 -0.78 -2.86
C ILE A 459 19.99 0.05 -1.87
N THR A 460 20.35 0.04 -0.58
CA THR A 460 19.53 0.63 0.49
C THR A 460 19.36 2.15 0.31
N PRO A 461 20.43 2.95 0.10
CA PRO A 461 20.28 4.38 -0.18
C PRO A 461 19.48 4.67 -1.47
N LEU A 462 19.57 3.81 -2.50
CA LEU A 462 18.78 3.96 -3.72
C LEU A 462 17.29 3.70 -3.46
N ARG A 463 16.93 2.70 -2.64
CA ARG A 463 15.56 2.47 -2.20
C ARG A 463 15.00 3.68 -1.45
N HIS A 464 15.76 4.22 -0.51
CA HIS A 464 15.38 5.42 0.23
C HIS A 464 15.17 6.61 -0.71
N ALA A 465 16.07 6.84 -1.67
CA ALA A 465 15.92 7.93 -2.62
C ALA A 465 14.67 7.78 -3.52
N LEU A 466 14.42 6.59 -4.07
CA LEU A 466 13.22 6.34 -4.89
C LEU A 466 11.92 6.50 -4.08
N ALA A 467 11.92 6.00 -2.85
CA ALA A 467 10.81 6.18 -1.92
C ALA A 467 10.57 7.65 -1.57
N HIS A 468 11.62 8.40 -1.25
CA HIS A 468 11.54 9.82 -0.95
C HIS A 468 10.98 10.62 -2.15
N ILE A 469 11.47 10.33 -3.36
CA ILE A 469 10.98 10.93 -4.60
C ILE A 469 9.48 10.66 -4.81
N MET A 470 9.01 9.45 -4.50
CA MET A 470 7.59 9.13 -4.55
C MET A 470 6.80 9.85 -3.45
N LEU A 471 7.27 9.83 -2.21
CA LEU A 471 6.54 10.34 -1.04
C LEU A 471 6.44 11.87 -1.01
N ARG A 472 7.39 12.60 -1.60
CA ARG A 472 7.32 14.07 -1.70
C ARG A 472 6.24 14.57 -2.67
N GLU A 473 5.73 13.68 -3.51
CA GLU A 473 4.60 13.89 -4.41
C GLU A 473 3.30 13.41 -3.74
N ASP A 474 2.12 13.95 -4.10
CA ASP A 474 0.78 13.47 -3.71
C ASP A 474 0.48 12.09 -4.37
N ALA A 475 1.33 11.11 -4.11
CA ALA A 475 1.41 9.83 -4.79
C ALA A 475 0.09 9.05 -4.76
N GLU A 476 -0.21 8.39 -5.88
CA GLU A 476 -1.35 7.50 -6.00
C GLU A 476 -0.93 6.04 -5.76
N LEU A 477 -1.92 5.15 -5.64
CA LEU A 477 -1.76 3.75 -5.24
C LEU A 477 -0.70 2.99 -6.04
N HIS A 478 -0.71 3.09 -7.37
CA HIS A 478 0.16 2.29 -8.24
C HIS A 478 1.62 2.68 -8.09
N MET A 479 1.95 3.94 -7.77
CA MET A 479 3.32 4.33 -7.41
C MET A 479 3.85 3.48 -6.24
N PHE A 480 3.04 3.28 -5.19
CA PHE A 480 3.40 2.44 -4.04
C PHE A 480 3.48 0.95 -4.42
N GLN A 481 2.54 0.46 -5.23
CA GLN A 481 2.53 -0.95 -5.66
C GLN A 481 3.72 -1.29 -6.56
N VAL A 482 4.09 -0.39 -7.48
CA VAL A 482 5.26 -0.53 -8.36
C VAL A 482 6.55 -0.56 -7.55
N LEU A 483 6.66 0.32 -6.55
CA LEU A 483 7.82 0.36 -5.66
C LEU A 483 7.96 -0.96 -4.88
N GLU A 484 6.87 -1.45 -4.28
CA GLU A 484 6.87 -2.72 -3.56
C GLU A 484 7.23 -3.90 -4.46
N ALA A 485 6.58 -4.03 -5.62
CA ALA A 485 6.87 -5.11 -6.56
C ALA A 485 8.35 -5.09 -6.98
N ALA A 486 8.91 -3.90 -7.25
CA ALA A 486 10.32 -3.76 -7.60
C ALA A 486 11.27 -4.17 -6.47
N PHE A 487 11.03 -3.70 -5.23
CA PHE A 487 11.91 -4.01 -4.10
C PHE A 487 11.85 -5.51 -3.77
N ARG A 488 10.64 -6.07 -3.67
CA ARG A 488 10.46 -7.49 -3.32
C ARG A 488 11.05 -8.41 -4.40
N HIS A 489 10.86 -8.10 -5.68
CA HIS A 489 11.41 -8.95 -6.74
C HIS A 489 12.90 -8.74 -7.00
N TYR A 490 13.45 -7.57 -6.65
CA TYR A 490 14.90 -7.39 -6.56
C TYR A 490 15.50 -8.36 -5.52
N ASP A 491 14.89 -8.48 -4.35
CA ASP A 491 15.37 -9.36 -3.26
C ASP A 491 15.19 -10.85 -3.58
N LEU A 492 14.19 -11.21 -4.39
CA LEU A 492 13.90 -12.59 -4.77
C LEU A 492 14.81 -13.14 -5.87
N SER A 493 15.47 -12.28 -6.65
CA SER A 493 16.30 -12.70 -7.78
C SER A 493 17.78 -12.77 -7.41
N ASP A 494 18.52 -13.64 -8.08
CA ASP A 494 19.99 -13.62 -8.13
C ASP A 494 20.50 -13.20 -9.51
N ASP A 495 19.59 -13.01 -10.49
CA ASP A 495 19.91 -12.56 -11.85
C ASP A 495 20.07 -11.03 -11.86
N ALA A 496 21.25 -10.57 -12.24
CA ALA A 496 21.60 -9.15 -12.25
C ALA A 496 20.74 -8.32 -13.22
N GLU A 497 20.33 -8.90 -14.36
CA GLU A 497 19.48 -8.19 -15.34
C GLU A 497 18.04 -8.10 -14.83
N GLU A 498 17.50 -9.14 -14.21
CA GLU A 498 16.16 -9.07 -13.58
C GLU A 498 16.13 -8.00 -12.47
N LYS A 499 17.12 -8.01 -11.56
CA LYS A 499 17.28 -6.99 -10.51
C LYS A 499 17.31 -5.58 -11.11
N ARG A 500 18.13 -5.41 -12.14
CA ARG A 500 18.29 -4.14 -12.85
C ARG A 500 16.98 -3.66 -13.46
N ILE A 501 16.24 -4.53 -14.16
CA ILE A 501 14.98 -4.15 -14.79
C ILE A 501 13.91 -3.77 -13.76
N HIS A 502 13.83 -4.46 -12.62
CA HIS A 502 12.91 -4.06 -11.54
C HIS A 502 13.19 -2.63 -11.05
N MET A 503 14.47 -2.27 -10.91
CA MET A 503 14.84 -0.94 -10.46
C MET A 503 14.66 0.15 -11.50
N LEU A 504 14.92 -0.16 -12.77
CA LEU A 504 14.61 0.75 -13.87
C LEU A 504 13.11 0.95 -14.04
N ALA A 505 12.29 -0.10 -13.86
CA ALA A 505 10.83 0.00 -13.91
C ALA A 505 10.29 0.95 -12.83
N ALA A 506 10.73 0.79 -11.57
CA ALA A 506 10.36 1.71 -10.49
C ALA A 506 10.83 3.14 -10.76
N THR A 507 12.10 3.31 -11.17
CA THR A 507 12.67 4.61 -11.51
C THR A 507 11.87 5.31 -12.60
N ARG A 508 11.57 4.60 -13.70
CA ARG A 508 10.76 5.15 -14.79
C ARG A 508 9.39 5.57 -14.30
N TYR A 509 8.69 4.67 -13.61
CA TYR A 509 7.31 4.92 -13.21
C TYR A 509 7.22 6.14 -12.30
N ILE A 510 8.06 6.18 -11.26
CA ILE A 510 8.06 7.23 -10.26
C ILE A 510 8.51 8.57 -10.86
N THR A 511 9.61 8.60 -11.61
CA THR A 511 10.14 9.83 -12.22
C THR A 511 9.21 10.39 -13.31
N ALA A 512 8.41 9.54 -13.95
CA ALA A 512 7.43 9.98 -14.94
C ALA A 512 6.23 10.70 -14.31
N GLN A 513 5.91 10.46 -13.03
CA GLN A 513 4.80 11.12 -12.35
C GLN A 513 5.25 12.46 -11.76
N LYS A 514 4.45 13.50 -11.95
CA LYS A 514 4.57 14.77 -11.24
C LYS A 514 3.19 15.22 -10.84
N VAL A 515 2.94 15.30 -9.55
CA VAL A 515 1.63 15.61 -8.98
C VAL A 515 1.76 16.79 -8.00
N MET A 516 0.70 17.08 -7.27
CA MET A 516 0.72 18.14 -6.27
C MET A 516 1.59 17.72 -5.07
N LYS A 517 2.04 18.66 -4.23
CA LYS A 517 2.88 18.38 -3.04
C LYS A 517 2.19 18.76 -1.73
N ASN A 518 0.85 18.66 -1.65
CA ASN A 518 0.09 19.14 -0.51
C ASN A 518 0.34 18.31 0.76
N ILE A 519 0.53 17.00 0.59
CA ILE A 519 0.78 16.05 1.68
C ILE A 519 2.16 16.32 2.30
N LEU A 520 3.18 16.56 1.46
CA LEU A 520 4.52 16.97 1.90
C LEU A 520 4.46 18.24 2.76
N TRP A 521 3.92 19.34 2.20
CA TRP A 521 3.87 20.62 2.90
C TRP A 521 3.09 20.55 4.21
N SER A 522 2.00 19.79 4.25
CA SER A 522 1.23 19.58 5.49
C SER A 522 2.03 18.83 6.55
N THR A 523 2.81 17.83 6.13
CA THR A 523 3.64 17.01 7.02
C THR A 523 4.79 17.82 7.61
N GLU A 524 5.58 18.49 6.77
CA GLU A 524 6.69 19.35 7.23
C GLU A 524 6.20 20.44 8.19
N ASN A 525 5.11 21.13 7.85
CA ASN A 525 4.55 22.17 8.71
C ASN A 525 4.10 21.62 10.07
N ALA A 526 3.53 20.40 10.10
CA ALA A 526 3.14 19.75 11.34
C ALA A 526 4.35 19.41 12.23
N GLU A 527 5.41 18.88 11.62
CA GLU A 527 6.65 18.53 12.32
C GLU A 527 7.38 19.76 12.88
N ARG A 528 7.47 20.84 12.10
CA ARG A 528 8.08 22.10 12.54
C ARG A 528 7.34 22.69 13.73
N LEU A 529 6.01 22.76 13.65
CA LEU A 529 5.17 23.23 14.76
C LEU A 529 5.30 22.36 16.01
N GLN A 530 5.50 21.05 15.82
CA GLN A 530 5.72 20.12 16.93
C GLN A 530 7.07 20.37 17.62
N ARG A 531 8.11 20.73 16.86
CA ARG A 531 9.41 21.18 17.39
C ARG A 531 9.39 22.59 18.00
N GLY A 532 8.27 23.30 17.90
CA GLY A 532 8.10 24.67 18.41
C GLY A 532 8.67 25.75 17.49
N GLU A 533 8.95 25.41 16.23
CA GLU A 533 9.43 26.35 15.21
C GLU A 533 8.26 27.21 14.68
N LEU A 534 8.55 28.45 14.31
CA LEU A 534 7.59 29.31 13.62
C LEU A 534 7.55 28.96 12.13
N LEU A 535 6.35 28.91 11.54
CA LEU A 535 6.17 28.70 10.10
C LEU A 535 6.78 29.86 9.27
N SER A 536 6.92 31.05 9.85
CA SER A 536 7.52 32.23 9.22
C SER A 536 9.03 32.13 9.02
N ASP A 537 9.69 31.21 9.73
CA ASP A 537 11.14 31.05 9.69
C ASP A 537 11.53 30.01 8.63
N ARG A 538 10.69 29.82 7.61
CA ARG A 538 11.03 29.02 6.44
C ARG A 538 12.03 29.85 5.63
N ASP A 539 13.25 29.34 5.48
CA ASP A 539 14.11 29.81 4.38
C ASP A 539 13.34 29.49 3.09
N ASP A 540 12.95 30.53 2.36
CA ASP A 540 12.32 30.41 1.05
C ASP A 540 13.41 29.88 0.08
N ASP A 541 13.67 28.59 0.12
CA ASP A 541 14.49 27.92 -0.89
C ASP A 541 13.64 27.80 -2.17
N ASP A 542 13.93 28.71 -3.12
CA ASP A 542 13.48 28.76 -4.51
C ASP A 542 13.94 27.54 -5.33
#